data_AF-A0A915Z1W6-F1
#
_entry.id   AF-A0A915Z1W6-F1
#
_cell.length_a   1.000
_cell.length_b   1.000
_cell.length_c   1.000
_cell.angle_alpha   90.00
_cell.angle_beta   90.00
_cell.angle_gamma   90.00
#
_symmetry.space_group_name_H-M   'P 1'
#
loop_
_entity.id
_entity.type
_entity.pdbx_description
1 polymer ?
#
loop_
_entity_poly.entity_id
_entity_poly.type
_entity_poly.pdbx_seq_one_letter_code
_entity_poly.pdbx_strand_id
1 'polypeptide(L)'
;MDDTNFMAGNQENLEKILSIADTFYNLNDIKINKDKSELLLRKKYIPESLSLSFGKSIVNIKPTSKKGSIRLLGVWFNAFNRRNHVIDQIKNEINNCCDSMILRKKLTDKQMAFIFNVLIIPRIEYRAQLIILSEYECNKIMAKFRILFKHKLKFMKTTPNSIVHLKEMFNVKNIEDN
;
A
#
# COMPACT_ATOMS: atom_id res chain seq x y z
N MET A 1 -20.31 3.29 -1.40
CA MET A 1 -19.04 2.64 -1.82
C MET A 1 -19.08 2.76 -3.32
N ASP A 2 -18.30 3.68 -3.88
CA ASP A 2 -18.60 4.24 -5.21
C ASP A 2 -17.51 3.89 -6.22
N ASP A 3 -16.33 3.45 -5.74
CA ASP A 3 -15.23 2.98 -6.57
C ASP A 3 -15.51 1.57 -7.09
N THR A 4 -15.58 1.43 -8.41
CA THR A 4 -15.86 0.14 -9.08
C THR A 4 -14.66 -0.29 -9.93
N ASN A 5 -14.31 -1.57 -9.87
CA ASN A 5 -13.18 -2.14 -10.60
C ASN A 5 -13.67 -3.21 -11.58
N PHE A 6 -13.13 -3.19 -12.80
CA PHE A 6 -13.41 -4.19 -13.83
C PHE A 6 -12.12 -4.88 -14.26
N MET A 7 -12.20 -6.19 -14.50
CA MET A 7 -11.08 -7.00 -14.96
C MET A 7 -11.52 -7.83 -16.16
N ALA A 8 -10.73 -7.81 -17.23
CA ALA A 8 -10.97 -8.58 -18.44
C ALA A 8 -9.66 -9.05 -19.07
N GLY A 9 -9.70 -10.16 -19.80
CA GLY A 9 -8.52 -10.71 -20.48
C GLY A 9 -8.08 -9.97 -21.74
N ASN A 10 -8.99 -9.18 -22.35
CA ASN A 10 -8.73 -8.38 -23.53
C ASN A 10 -9.63 -7.14 -23.55
N GLN A 11 -9.37 -6.22 -24.50
CA GLN A 11 -10.10 -4.96 -24.61
C GLN A 11 -11.56 -5.16 -25.00
N GLU A 12 -11.85 -6.04 -25.97
CA GLU A 12 -13.23 -6.29 -26.43
C GLU A 12 -14.14 -6.76 -25.30
N ASN A 13 -13.67 -7.68 -24.46
CA ASN A 13 -14.41 -8.15 -23.29
C ASN A 13 -14.56 -7.07 -22.23
N LEU A 14 -13.54 -6.22 -22.05
CA LEU A 14 -13.65 -5.07 -21.14
C LEU A 14 -14.76 -4.12 -21.61
N GLU A 15 -14.79 -3.78 -22.90
CA GLU A 15 -15.80 -2.89 -23.48
C GLU A 15 -17.21 -3.47 -23.40
N LYS A 16 -17.37 -4.80 -23.54
CA LYS A 16 -18.65 -5.48 -23.28
C LYS A 16 -19.11 -5.30 -21.83
N ILE A 17 -18.20 -5.49 -20.86
CA ILE A 17 -18.51 -5.28 -19.44
C ILE A 17 -18.87 -3.82 -19.17
N LEU A 18 -18.10 -2.87 -19.72
CA LEU A 18 -18.35 -1.44 -19.54
C LEU A 18 -19.68 -1.01 -20.18
N SER A 19 -20.06 -1.61 -21.32
CA SER A 19 -21.36 -1.38 -21.95
C SER A 19 -22.51 -1.82 -21.04
N ILE A 20 -22.43 -3.03 -20.47
CA ILE A 20 -23.43 -3.52 -19.51
C ILE A 20 -23.48 -2.61 -18.28
N ALA A 21 -22.32 -2.24 -17.73
CA ALA A 21 -22.24 -1.33 -16.59
C ALA A 21 -22.89 0.04 -16.89
N ASP A 22 -22.63 0.63 -18.05
CA ASP A 22 -23.24 1.90 -18.48
C ASP A 22 -24.77 1.79 -18.58
N THR A 23 -25.29 0.69 -19.13
CA THR A 23 -26.75 0.47 -19.15
C THR A 23 -27.35 0.36 -17.75
N PHE A 24 -26.67 -0.30 -16.82
CA PHE A 24 -27.09 -0.40 -15.43
C PHE A 24 -27.06 0.97 -14.73
N TYR A 25 -25.99 1.74 -14.93
CA TYR A 25 -25.87 3.08 -14.33
C TYR A 25 -26.96 4.02 -14.85
N ASN A 26 -27.22 4.02 -16.16
CA ASN A 26 -28.28 4.85 -16.74
C ASN A 26 -29.68 4.43 -16.25
N LEU A 27 -29.94 3.12 -16.10
CA LEU A 27 -31.23 2.63 -15.60
C LEU A 27 -31.51 3.03 -14.16
N ASN A 28 -30.46 3.23 -13.35
CA ASN A 28 -30.56 3.59 -11.94
C ASN A 28 -30.23 5.07 -11.68
N ASP A 29 -30.16 5.91 -12.71
CA ASP A 29 -29.79 7.34 -12.61
C ASP A 29 -28.45 7.61 -11.88
N ILE A 30 -27.49 6.69 -12.03
CA ILE A 30 -26.15 6.79 -11.44
C ILE A 30 -25.21 7.49 -12.43
N LYS A 31 -24.62 8.61 -12.01
CA LYS A 31 -23.64 9.35 -12.82
C LYS A 31 -22.20 8.95 -12.46
N ILE A 32 -21.51 8.30 -13.38
CA ILE A 32 -20.09 7.93 -13.22
C ILE A 32 -19.16 9.02 -13.78
N ASN A 33 -18.10 9.33 -13.05
CA ASN A 33 -17.02 10.19 -13.54
C ASN A 33 -16.00 9.36 -14.34
N LYS A 34 -16.17 9.32 -15.66
CA LYS A 34 -15.32 8.53 -16.58
C LYS A 34 -13.88 9.05 -16.64
N ASP A 35 -13.64 10.34 -16.38
CA ASP A 35 -12.31 10.96 -16.44
C ASP A 35 -11.38 10.51 -15.30
N LYS A 36 -11.95 10.02 -14.19
CA LYS A 36 -11.19 9.45 -13.08
C LYS A 36 -10.78 7.99 -13.29
N SER A 37 -11.14 7.39 -14.43
CA SER A 37 -10.84 5.99 -14.70
C SER A 37 -9.33 5.77 -14.86
N GLU A 38 -8.78 4.82 -14.12
CA GLU A 38 -7.39 4.37 -14.25
C GLU A 38 -7.34 3.01 -14.94
N LEU A 39 -6.29 2.76 -15.74
CA LEU A 39 -6.11 1.48 -16.44
C LEU A 39 -4.75 0.85 -16.12
N LEU A 40 -4.78 -0.29 -15.44
CA LEU A 40 -3.64 -1.21 -15.40
C LEU A 40 -3.66 -2.14 -16.60
N LEU A 41 -2.57 -2.12 -17.37
CA LEU A 41 -2.43 -2.94 -18.57
C LEU A 41 -1.18 -3.83 -18.48
N ARG A 42 -1.39 -5.15 -18.54
CA ARG A 42 -0.30 -6.14 -18.58
C ARG A 42 0.03 -6.52 -20.03
N LYS A 43 0.83 -5.70 -20.71
CA LYS A 43 1.37 -5.96 -22.06
C LYS A 43 2.88 -5.68 -22.15
N LYS A 44 3.57 -6.30 -23.12
CA LYS A 44 5.02 -6.05 -23.35
C LYS A 44 5.28 -4.59 -23.71
N TYR A 45 4.40 -3.98 -24.49
CA TYR A 45 4.41 -2.57 -24.86
C TYR A 45 3.13 -1.91 -24.33
N ILE A 46 3.30 -0.79 -23.64
CA ILE A 46 2.19 -0.01 -23.09
C ILE A 46 2.01 1.18 -24.05
N PRO A 47 0.84 1.32 -24.69
CA PRO A 47 0.57 2.44 -25.57
C PRO A 47 0.47 3.74 -24.75
N GLU A 48 0.75 4.88 -25.37
CA GLU A 48 0.66 6.19 -24.70
C GLU A 48 -0.77 6.57 -24.35
N SER A 49 -1.73 6.16 -25.18
CA SER A 49 -3.16 6.33 -24.97
C SER A 49 -3.91 5.11 -25.49
N LEU A 50 -5.06 4.82 -24.86
CA LEU A 50 -5.98 3.77 -25.28
C LEU A 50 -7.40 4.34 -25.28
N SER A 51 -8.07 4.26 -26.41
CA SER A 51 -9.50 4.58 -26.51
C SER A 51 -10.30 3.34 -26.16
N LEU A 52 -11.15 3.45 -25.14
CA LEU A 52 -12.08 2.40 -24.71
C LEU A 52 -13.51 2.85 -24.95
N SER A 53 -14.34 1.95 -25.49
CA SER A 53 -15.78 2.15 -25.49
C SER A 53 -16.35 1.92 -24.09
N PHE A 54 -16.99 2.94 -23.52
CA PHE A 54 -17.75 2.86 -22.27
C PHE A 54 -19.21 3.19 -22.56
N GLY A 55 -20.00 2.17 -22.87
CA GLY A 55 -21.38 2.33 -23.32
C GLY A 55 -21.43 3.08 -24.64
N LYS A 56 -22.11 4.24 -24.66
CA LYS A 56 -22.22 5.10 -25.86
C LYS A 56 -21.08 6.11 -26.01
N SER A 57 -20.18 6.23 -25.02
CA SER A 57 -19.08 7.21 -25.03
C SER A 57 -17.73 6.54 -25.20
N ILE A 58 -16.80 7.22 -25.89
CA ILE A 58 -15.39 6.79 -25.96
C ILE A 58 -14.61 7.51 -24.87
N VAL A 59 -13.85 6.77 -24.08
CA VAL A 59 -12.97 7.28 -23.03
C VAL A 59 -11.52 7.04 -23.44
N ASN A 60 -10.72 8.12 -23.50
CA ASN A 60 -9.29 8.03 -23.77
C ASN A 60 -8.52 7.93 -22.46
N ILE A 61 -7.99 6.75 -22.15
CA ILE A 61 -7.26 6.49 -20.91
C ILE A 61 -5.78 6.31 -21.23
N LYS A 62 -4.92 6.97 -20.47
CA LYS A 62 -3.48 6.69 -20.46
C LYS A 62 -3.21 5.52 -19.53
N PRO A 63 -2.79 4.34 -20.04
CA PRO A 63 -2.50 3.22 -19.16
C PRO A 63 -1.31 3.55 -18.25
N THR A 64 -1.33 3.02 -17.04
CA THR A 64 -0.25 3.19 -16.09
C THR A 64 1.06 2.62 -16.65
N SER A 65 2.18 3.33 -16.45
CA SER A 65 3.50 2.85 -16.88
C SER A 65 3.91 1.54 -16.20
N LYS A 66 4.91 0.84 -16.73
CA LYS A 66 5.41 -0.44 -16.15
C LYS A 66 5.83 -0.33 -14.68
N LYS A 67 6.34 0.83 -14.28
CA LYS A 67 6.76 1.13 -12.90
C LYS A 67 5.63 1.74 -12.07
N GLY A 68 4.60 2.28 -12.71
CA GLY A 68 3.47 2.91 -12.03
C GLY A 68 2.56 1.88 -11.39
N SER A 69 1.77 2.34 -10.44
CA SER A 69 0.78 1.52 -9.73
C SER A 69 -0.52 2.29 -9.65
N ILE A 70 -1.66 1.59 -9.58
CA ILE A 70 -2.95 2.20 -9.24
C ILE A 70 -3.29 1.87 -7.80
N ARG A 71 -4.17 2.66 -7.19
CA ARG A 71 -4.54 2.49 -5.78
C ARG A 71 -5.98 1.99 -5.68
N LEU A 72 -6.17 0.78 -5.17
CA LEU A 72 -7.49 0.22 -4.88
C LEU A 72 -7.65 0.08 -3.36
N LEU A 73 -8.64 0.77 -2.80
CA LEU A 73 -8.94 0.81 -1.36
C LEU A 73 -7.75 1.23 -0.45
N GLY A 74 -6.67 1.79 -1.02
CA GLY A 74 -5.46 2.17 -0.28
C GLY A 74 -4.28 1.22 -0.48
N VAL A 75 -4.48 0.08 -1.13
CA VAL A 75 -3.45 -0.87 -1.54
C VAL A 75 -3.03 -0.59 -2.98
N TRP A 76 -1.73 -0.72 -3.27
CA TRP A 76 -1.17 -0.35 -4.58
C TRP A 76 -0.92 -1.57 -5.46
N PHE A 77 -1.50 -1.56 -6.65
CA PHE A 77 -1.42 -2.64 -7.63
C PHE A 77 -0.51 -2.25 -8.77
N ASN A 78 0.42 -3.13 -9.13
CA ASN A 78 1.30 -2.96 -10.28
C ASN A 78 1.12 -4.12 -11.27
N ALA A 79 0.91 -3.81 -12.55
CA ALA A 79 0.67 -4.81 -13.59
C ALA A 79 1.85 -5.79 -13.83
N PHE A 80 3.06 -5.46 -13.34
CA PHE A 80 4.30 -6.21 -13.52
C PHE A 80 4.88 -6.73 -12.20
N ASN A 81 4.05 -6.81 -11.15
CA ASN A 81 4.44 -7.30 -9.83
C ASN A 81 5.67 -6.58 -9.23
N ARG A 82 5.83 -5.28 -9.51
CA ARG A 82 6.89 -4.46 -8.93
C ARG A 82 6.50 -4.03 -7.52
N ARG A 83 7.27 -4.49 -6.54
CA ARG A 83 7.05 -4.25 -5.11
C ARG A 83 7.72 -3.01 -4.52
N ASN A 84 8.57 -2.32 -5.29
CA ASN A 84 9.37 -1.19 -4.78
C ASN A 84 8.49 -0.05 -4.22
N HIS A 85 7.40 0.28 -4.92
CA HIS A 85 6.50 1.35 -4.49
C HIS A 85 5.88 1.06 -3.12
N VAL A 86 5.42 -0.19 -2.90
CA VAL A 86 4.86 -0.62 -1.62
C VAL A 86 5.93 -0.62 -0.53
N ILE A 87 7.13 -1.13 -0.82
CA ILE A 87 8.25 -1.12 0.13
C ILE A 87 8.61 0.32 0.54
N ASP A 88 8.64 1.26 -0.40
CA ASP A 88 8.96 2.66 -0.10
C ASP A 88 7.85 3.33 0.72
N GLN A 89 6.59 2.96 0.53
CA GLN A 89 5.50 3.40 1.41
C GLN A 89 5.66 2.86 2.84
N ILE A 90 6.00 1.58 2.99
CA ILE A 90 6.24 0.98 4.31
C ILE A 90 7.39 1.69 5.02
N LYS A 91 8.50 1.95 4.32
CA LYS A 91 9.62 2.74 4.87
C LYS A 91 9.17 4.14 5.28
N ASN A 92 8.34 4.80 4.47
CA ASN A 92 7.82 6.12 4.78
C ASN A 92 6.89 6.09 6.00
N GLU A 93 6.05 5.07 6.16
CA GLU A 93 5.20 4.91 7.35
C GLU A 93 6.04 4.78 8.62
N ILE A 94 7.11 3.97 8.59
CA ILE A 94 8.03 3.83 9.72
C ILE A 94 8.80 5.11 9.98
N ASN A 95 9.29 5.79 8.93
CA ASN A 95 9.96 7.08 9.06
C ASN A 95 9.04 8.10 9.72
N ASN A 96 7.78 8.18 9.26
CA ASN A 96 6.77 9.07 9.83
C ASN A 96 6.48 8.71 11.29
N CYS A 97 6.36 7.43 11.63
CA CYS A 97 6.21 7.00 13.02
C CYS A 97 7.39 7.46 13.89
N CYS A 98 8.62 7.18 13.44
CA CYS A 98 9.83 7.53 14.16
C CYS A 98 9.95 9.06 14.34
N ASP A 99 9.82 9.82 13.27
CA ASP A 99 10.20 11.23 13.25
C ASP A 99 9.08 12.14 13.78
N SER A 100 7.81 11.85 13.46
CA SER A 100 6.66 12.68 13.83
C SER A 100 5.93 12.23 15.09
N MET A 101 5.82 10.90 15.33
CA MET A 101 5.05 10.38 16.45
C MET A 101 5.91 10.18 17.70
N ILE A 102 7.17 9.78 17.55
CA ILE A 102 8.01 9.32 18.69
C ILE A 102 9.13 10.30 19.03
N LEU A 103 9.97 10.66 18.05
CA LEU A 103 11.25 11.35 18.29
C LEU A 103 11.08 12.63 19.11
N ARG A 104 10.11 13.46 18.76
CA ARG A 104 9.89 14.77 19.41
C ARG A 104 9.02 14.71 20.66
N LYS A 105 8.37 13.57 20.95
CA LYS A 105 7.41 13.44 22.06
C LYS A 105 8.07 12.78 23.27
N LYS A 106 7.65 13.18 24.48
CA LYS A 106 7.98 12.49 25.72
C LYS A 106 6.99 11.34 25.90
N LEU A 107 7.38 10.17 25.43
CA LEU A 107 6.58 8.94 25.50
C LEU A 107 7.26 7.93 26.41
N THR A 108 6.44 7.14 27.10
CA THR A 108 6.90 5.92 27.80
C THR A 108 7.19 4.81 26.80
N ASP A 109 7.97 3.83 27.23
CA ASP A 109 8.21 2.56 26.54
C ASP A 109 6.89 1.90 26.08
N LYS A 110 5.92 1.79 27.00
CA LYS A 110 4.60 1.20 26.73
C LYS A 110 3.82 1.96 25.67
N GLN A 111 3.85 3.29 25.70
CA GLN A 111 3.20 4.12 24.68
C GLN A 111 3.82 3.95 23.30
N MET A 112 5.16 3.89 23.22
CA MET A 112 5.85 3.65 21.95
C MET A 112 5.54 2.25 21.40
N ALA A 113 5.58 1.23 22.25
CA ALA A 113 5.24 -0.15 21.88
C ALA A 113 3.78 -0.25 21.41
N PHE A 114 2.85 0.40 22.12
CA PHE A 114 1.44 0.45 21.74
C PHE A 114 1.23 1.09 20.37
N ILE A 115 1.82 2.27 20.12
CA ILE A 115 1.74 2.96 18.82
C ILE A 115 2.23 2.02 17.72
N PHE A 116 3.36 1.35 17.92
CA PHE A 116 3.93 0.49 16.90
C PHE A 116 3.04 -0.75 16.64
N ASN A 117 2.70 -1.48 17.70
CA ASN A 117 1.96 -2.74 17.59
C ASN A 117 0.52 -2.57 17.11
N VAL A 118 -0.17 -1.52 17.55
CA VAL A 118 -1.61 -1.36 17.32
C VAL A 118 -1.89 -0.48 16.09
N LEU A 119 -0.99 0.44 15.74
CA LEU A 119 -1.21 1.35 14.62
C LEU A 119 -0.30 1.04 13.44
N ILE A 120 1.01 0.91 13.67
CA ILE A 120 1.98 0.81 12.57
C ILE A 120 1.98 -0.57 11.94
N ILE A 121 1.99 -1.64 12.74
CA ILE A 121 1.98 -3.02 12.24
C ILE A 121 0.73 -3.28 11.36
N PRO A 122 -0.51 -3.01 11.81
CA PRO A 122 -1.69 -3.22 10.96
C PRO A 122 -1.69 -2.38 9.68
N ARG A 123 -1.15 -1.15 9.72
CA ARG A 123 -1.00 -0.31 8.53
C ARG A 123 -0.01 -0.89 7.53
N ILE A 124 1.10 -1.44 8.00
CA ILE A 124 2.10 -2.10 7.17
C ILE A 124 1.50 -3.37 6.57
N GLU A 125 0.86 -4.23 7.37
CA GLU A 125 0.18 -5.44 6.92
C GLU A 125 -0.84 -5.12 5.82
N TYR A 126 -1.69 -4.12 6.06
CA TYR A 126 -2.68 -3.69 5.09
C TYR A 126 -2.05 -3.26 3.75
N ARG A 127 -0.99 -2.46 3.79
CA ARG A 127 -0.28 -2.02 2.57
C ARG A 127 0.49 -3.14 1.89
N ALA A 128 0.98 -4.11 2.66
CA ALA A 128 1.81 -5.20 2.20
C ALA A 128 1.02 -6.40 1.66
N GLN A 129 -0.33 -6.38 1.69
CA GLN A 129 -1.19 -7.53 1.30
C GLN A 129 -0.83 -8.21 -0.03
N LEU A 130 -0.25 -7.48 -0.99
CA LEU A 130 0.10 -7.99 -2.33
C LEU A 130 1.57 -8.35 -2.50
N ILE A 131 2.40 -8.20 -1.46
CA ILE A 131 3.82 -8.46 -1.51
C ILE A 131 4.26 -9.34 -0.35
N ILE A 132 5.28 -10.16 -0.60
CA ILE A 132 5.95 -10.90 0.47
C ILE A 132 7.25 -10.17 0.77
N LEU A 133 7.43 -9.79 2.04
CA LEU A 133 8.68 -9.23 2.54
C LEU A 133 9.57 -10.37 3.03
N SER A 134 10.85 -10.33 2.67
CA SER A 134 11.83 -11.24 3.25
C SER A 134 12.21 -10.81 4.66
N GLU A 135 12.67 -11.75 5.49
CA GLU A 135 13.17 -11.49 6.85
C GLU A 135 14.25 -10.38 6.86
N TYR A 136 15.16 -10.41 5.89
CA TYR A 136 16.18 -9.37 5.72
C TYR A 136 15.57 -7.98 5.50
N GLU A 137 14.50 -7.90 4.71
CA GLU A 137 13.82 -6.63 4.45
C GLU A 137 13.05 -6.14 5.66
N CYS A 138 12.31 -7.02 6.34
CA CYS A 138 11.66 -6.71 7.62
C CYS A 138 12.68 -6.14 8.61
N ASN A 139 13.83 -6.80 8.73
CA ASN A 139 14.89 -6.36 9.62
C ASN A 139 15.49 -5.00 9.25
N LYS A 140 15.69 -4.74 7.96
CA LYS A 140 16.17 -3.45 7.47
C LYS A 140 15.15 -2.33 7.69
N ILE A 141 13.88 -2.61 7.44
CA ILE A 141 12.76 -1.70 7.59
C ILE A 141 12.58 -1.32 9.08
N MET A 142 12.63 -2.30 9.99
CA MET A 142 12.50 -2.07 11.44
C MET A 142 13.72 -1.43 12.12
N ALA A 143 14.89 -1.45 11.48
CA ALA A 143 16.14 -1.02 12.10
C ALA A 143 16.04 0.40 12.69
N LYS A 144 15.46 1.35 11.95
CA LYS A 144 15.31 2.74 12.41
C LYS A 144 14.48 2.83 13.68
N PHE A 145 13.33 2.14 13.72
CA PHE A 145 12.46 2.12 14.90
C PHE A 145 13.17 1.51 16.11
N ARG A 146 13.83 0.35 15.96
CA ARG A 146 14.53 -0.32 17.05
C ARG A 146 15.65 0.53 17.66
N ILE A 147 16.41 1.20 16.80
CA ILE A 147 17.47 2.12 17.23
C ILE A 147 16.85 3.27 18.03
N LEU A 148 15.81 3.92 17.50
CA LEU A 148 15.14 5.02 18.18
C LEU A 148 14.53 4.60 19.53
N PHE A 149 13.86 3.46 19.56
CA PHE A 149 13.25 2.90 20.77
C PHE A 149 14.31 2.69 21.86
N LYS A 150 15.44 2.04 21.52
CA LYS A 150 16.57 1.86 22.44
C LYS A 150 17.12 3.19 22.95
N HIS A 151 17.33 4.17 22.07
CA HIS A 151 17.83 5.49 22.48
C HIS A 151 16.87 6.24 23.41
N LYS A 152 15.55 6.15 23.20
CA LYS A 152 14.55 6.73 24.09
C LYS A 152 14.61 6.16 25.51
N LEU A 153 15.00 4.89 25.63
CA LEU A 153 15.21 4.20 26.90
C LEU A 153 16.65 4.34 27.45
N LYS A 154 17.48 5.19 26.82
CA LYS A 154 18.90 5.40 27.18
C LYS A 154 19.77 4.15 27.03
N PHE A 155 19.36 3.18 26.22
CA PHE A 155 20.20 2.06 25.84
C PHE A 155 21.16 2.41 24.69
N MET A 156 22.24 1.64 24.60
CA MET A 156 23.18 1.73 23.49
C MET A 156 22.55 1.16 22.21
N LYS A 157 22.97 1.68 21.05
CA LYS A 157 22.54 1.15 19.75
C LYS A 157 22.85 -0.34 19.58
N THR A 158 23.97 -0.79 20.15
CA THR A 158 24.50 -2.17 20.12
C THR A 158 23.77 -3.14 21.04
N THR A 159 22.89 -2.66 21.93
CA THR A 159 22.07 -3.52 22.78
C THR A 159 21.28 -4.53 21.93
N PRO A 160 21.23 -5.82 22.30
CA PRO A 160 20.54 -6.85 21.53
C PRO A 160 19.11 -6.46 21.17
N ASN A 161 18.72 -6.68 19.91
CA ASN A 161 17.38 -6.33 19.43
C ASN A 161 16.29 -7.18 20.12
N SER A 162 16.63 -8.39 20.58
CA SER A 162 15.72 -9.29 21.28
C SER A 162 15.04 -8.64 22.50
N ILE A 163 15.74 -7.76 23.22
CA ILE A 163 15.18 -7.04 24.37
C ILE A 163 13.94 -6.23 24.00
N VAL A 164 13.90 -5.65 22.79
CA VAL A 164 12.77 -4.85 22.30
C VAL A 164 11.54 -5.71 22.02
N HIS A 165 11.75 -6.96 21.60
CA HIS A 165 10.70 -7.86 21.13
C HIS A 165 10.19 -8.82 22.21
N LEU A 166 11.01 -9.11 23.22
CA LEU A 166 10.68 -10.05 24.28
C LEU A 166 9.38 -9.62 25.01
N LYS A 167 8.46 -10.57 25.17
CA LYS A 167 7.12 -10.34 25.73
C LYS A 167 7.18 -9.88 27.18
N GLU A 168 8.13 -10.39 27.94
CA GLU A 168 8.40 -10.07 29.34
C GLU A 168 9.00 -8.67 29.52
N MET A 169 9.46 -8.03 28.44
CA MET A 169 10.10 -6.72 28.44
C MET A 169 9.19 -5.68 27.77
N PHE A 170 9.51 -5.31 26.53
CA PHE A 170 8.82 -4.21 25.82
C PHE A 170 7.75 -4.72 24.85
N ASN A 171 7.74 -6.01 24.53
CA ASN A 171 6.73 -6.67 23.71
C ASN A 171 6.41 -5.93 22.40
N VAL A 172 7.40 -5.34 21.73
CA VAL A 172 7.21 -4.75 20.41
C VAL A 172 7.18 -5.88 19.38
N LYS A 173 6.10 -5.98 18.61
CA LYS A 173 5.98 -6.98 17.54
C LYS A 173 7.03 -6.76 16.45
N ASN A 174 7.55 -7.86 15.89
CA ASN A 174 8.29 -7.80 14.64
C ASN A 174 7.32 -7.74 13.45
N ILE A 175 7.78 -7.19 12.33
CA ILE A 175 7.04 -7.23 11.06
C ILE A 175 7.03 -8.67 10.52
N GLU A 176 8.05 -9.47 10.80
CA GLU A 176 8.15 -10.86 10.34
C GLU A 176 7.24 -11.86 11.09
N ASP A 177 6.74 -11.47 12.27
CA ASP A 177 5.97 -12.36 13.16
C ASP A 177 4.46 -12.38 12.87
N ASN A 178 3.97 -11.62 11.88
CA ASN A 178 2.55 -11.56 11.50
C ASN A 178 2.37 -11.97 10.03
#